data_AF-T1GLY4-F1
#
_entry.id   AF-T1GLY4-F1
#
_cell.length_a   1.000
_cell.length_b   1.000
_cell.length_c   1.000
_cell.angle_alpha   90.00
_cell.angle_beta   90.00
_cell.angle_gamma   90.00
#
_symmetry.space_group_name_H-M   'P 1'
#
loop_
_entity.id
_entity.type
_entity.pdbx_description
1 polymer ?
#
loop_
_entity_poly.entity_id
_entity_poly.type
_entity_poly.pdbx_seq_one_letter_code
_entity_poly.pdbx_strand_id
1 'polypeptide(L)'
;YDSSILSGKRLFHYLKTRNITGETGQVAFDDNGDRIYAAYEVINIKSTNDKSSKTTSAKRRKVGSFYYVPEKAKMRLKINDSEIVWPGRQSKKPEGIMIPTHLKVLTIEEKPFVYVRRLTEDEKYCEED
;
A
#
# COMPACT_ATOMS: atom_id res chain seq x y z
N TYR A 1 5.34 -12.61 47.00
CA TYR A 1 4.85 -12.97 45.65
C TYR A 1 3.45 -12.42 45.50
N ASP A 2 3.24 -11.49 44.57
CA ASP A 2 2.00 -10.74 44.45
C ASP A 2 0.92 -11.53 43.69
N SER A 3 -0.12 -11.96 44.40
CA SER A 3 -1.24 -12.75 43.88
C SER A 3 -2.08 -12.00 42.84
N SER A 4 -2.04 -10.66 42.84
CA SER A 4 -2.83 -9.81 41.94
C SER A 4 -2.31 -9.82 40.49
N ILE A 5 -1.00 -9.96 40.30
CA ILE A 5 -0.37 -10.09 38.98
C ILE A 5 -0.79 -11.43 38.32
N LEU A 6 -0.98 -12.47 39.14
CA LEU A 6 -1.37 -13.80 38.66
C LEU A 6 -2.84 -13.84 38.23
N SER A 7 -3.72 -13.11 38.91
CA SER A 7 -5.14 -13.01 38.54
C SER A 7 -5.33 -12.16 37.28
N GLY A 8 -4.60 -11.06 37.12
CA GLY A 8 -4.63 -10.21 35.92
C GLY A 8 -4.21 -10.96 34.65
N LYS A 9 -3.11 -11.73 34.71
CA LYS A 9 -2.64 -12.54 33.57
C LYS A 9 -3.64 -13.63 33.16
N ARG A 10 -4.32 -14.25 34.13
CA ARG A 10 -5.36 -15.26 33.87
C ARG A 10 -6.59 -14.64 33.22
N LEU A 11 -7.05 -13.50 33.74
CA LEU A 11 -8.17 -12.78 33.15
C LEU A 11 -7.86 -12.32 31.72
N PHE A 12 -6.66 -11.78 31.49
CA PHE A 12 -6.23 -11.37 30.15
C PHE A 12 -6.23 -12.54 29.15
N HIS A 13 -5.67 -13.69 29.52
CA HIS A 13 -5.75 -14.90 28.70
C HIS A 13 -7.19 -15.32 28.44
N TYR A 14 -8.03 -15.34 29.47
CA TYR A 14 -9.45 -15.67 29.34
C TYR A 14 -10.16 -14.75 28.34
N LEU A 15 -9.89 -13.44 28.40
CA LEU A 15 -10.47 -12.45 27.48
C LEU A 15 -10.01 -12.65 26.04
N LYS A 16 -8.72 -12.96 25.82
CA LYS A 16 -8.18 -13.25 24.48
C LYS A 16 -8.83 -14.46 23.82
N THR A 17 -9.23 -15.48 24.61
CA THR A 17 -9.92 -16.67 24.06
C THR A 17 -11.38 -16.43 23.67
N ARG A 18 -11.94 -15.25 23.95
CA ARG A 18 -13.35 -14.96 23.66
C ARG A 18 -13.56 -14.77 22.17
N ASN A 19 -14.61 -15.42 21.66
CA ASN A 19 -15.11 -15.23 20.30
C ASN A 19 -16.60 -14.87 20.40
N ILE A 20 -16.91 -13.59 20.28
CA ILE A 20 -18.25 -13.04 20.53
C ILE A 20 -18.74 -12.21 19.35
N THR A 21 -20.05 -12.10 19.20
CA THR A 21 -20.66 -11.20 18.22
C THR A 21 -21.24 -10.00 18.96
N GLY A 22 -20.82 -8.79 18.57
CA GLY A 22 -21.31 -7.54 19.15
C GLY A 22 -21.79 -6.57 18.07
N GLU A 23 -22.00 -5.31 18.45
CA GLU A 23 -22.50 -4.25 17.55
C GLU A 23 -21.58 -4.03 16.33
N THR A 24 -20.27 -4.17 16.52
CA THR A 24 -19.27 -4.02 15.45
C THR A 24 -19.00 -5.33 14.70
N GLY A 25 -19.86 -6.33 14.85
CA GLY A 25 -19.72 -7.65 14.24
C GLY A 25 -18.93 -8.65 15.09
N GLN A 26 -18.25 -9.59 14.43
CA GLN A 26 -17.46 -10.60 15.12
C GLN A 26 -16.25 -9.97 15.82
N VAL A 27 -16.00 -10.39 17.06
CA VAL A 27 -14.87 -9.98 17.89
C VAL A 27 -14.14 -11.22 18.37
N ALA A 28 -12.90 -11.33 17.96
CA ALA A 28 -11.93 -12.31 18.40
C ALA A 28 -10.54 -11.65 18.38
N PHE A 29 -9.60 -12.23 19.10
CA PHE A 29 -8.27 -11.67 19.29
C PHE A 29 -7.19 -12.64 18.81
N ASP A 30 -6.08 -12.12 18.33
CA ASP A 30 -4.88 -12.90 18.02
C ASP A 30 -3.99 -13.11 19.26
N ASP A 31 -2.83 -13.72 19.03
CA ASP A 31 -1.83 -13.97 20.07
C ASP A 31 -1.18 -12.69 20.61
N ASN A 32 -1.29 -11.55 19.92
CA ASN A 32 -0.86 -10.25 20.43
C ASN A 32 -1.98 -9.55 21.22
N GLY A 33 -3.22 -10.00 21.09
CA GLY A 33 -4.40 -9.37 21.68
C GLY A 33 -5.07 -8.35 20.75
N ASP A 34 -4.69 -8.33 19.47
CA ASP A 34 -5.30 -7.46 18.45
C ASP A 34 -6.56 -8.09 17.89
N ARG A 35 -7.53 -7.25 17.50
CA ARG A 35 -8.81 -7.72 16.95
C ARG A 35 -8.63 -8.23 15.51
N ILE A 36 -8.96 -9.50 15.26
CA ILE A 36 -8.74 -10.15 13.96
C ILE A 36 -9.87 -9.93 12.93
N TYR A 37 -11.07 -9.56 13.39
CA TYR A 37 -12.26 -9.35 12.54
C TYR A 37 -12.73 -7.90 12.53
N ALA A 38 -11.80 -6.96 12.61
CA ALA A 38 -12.10 -5.54 12.53
C ALA A 38 -12.58 -5.15 11.13
N ALA A 39 -13.62 -4.32 11.07
CA ALA A 39 -14.12 -3.75 9.82
C ALA A 39 -13.43 -2.42 9.51
N TYR A 40 -13.12 -2.20 8.24
CA TYR A 40 -12.43 -1.00 7.76
C TYR A 40 -13.12 -0.41 6.54
N GLU A 41 -12.91 0.88 6.32
CA GLU A 41 -13.35 1.61 5.13
C GLU A 41 -12.15 1.97 4.26
N VAL A 42 -12.29 1.80 2.95
CA VAL A 42 -11.28 2.25 1.97
C VAL A 42 -11.66 3.65 1.53
N ILE A 43 -10.78 4.61 1.79
CA ILE A 43 -10.99 6.03 1.49
C ILE A 43 -10.06 6.46 0.35
N ASN A 44 -10.63 6.96 -0.75
CA ASN A 44 -9.90 7.62 -1.81
C ASN A 44 -9.83 9.12 -1.52
N ILE A 45 -8.62 9.67 -1.54
CA ILE A 45 -8.37 11.09 -1.28
C ILE A 45 -8.23 11.79 -2.63
N LYS A 46 -9.14 12.73 -2.91
CA LYS A 46 -9.17 13.50 -4.16
C LYS A 46 -8.74 14.93 -3.88
N SER A 47 -7.78 15.44 -4.65
CA SER A 47 -7.46 16.87 -4.63
C SER A 47 -8.62 17.64 -5.28
N THR A 48 -9.18 18.61 -4.59
CA THR A 48 -10.12 19.56 -5.17
C THR A 48 -9.38 20.83 -5.55
N ASN A 49 -9.40 21.18 -6.83
CA ASN A 49 -9.02 22.50 -7.26
C ASN A 49 -10.19 23.44 -6.98
N ASP A 50 -10.32 23.94 -5.76
CA ASP A 50 -11.13 25.13 -5.56
C ASP A 50 -10.37 26.30 -6.19
N LYS A 51 -10.78 26.69 -7.39
CA LYS A 51 -10.23 27.87 -8.09
C LYS A 51 -10.42 29.17 -7.28
N SER A 52 -11.22 29.14 -6.22
CA SER A 52 -11.53 30.24 -5.31
C SER A 52 -10.75 30.22 -3.99
N SER A 53 -10.06 29.13 -3.65
CA SER A 53 -9.36 28.98 -2.38
C SER A 53 -7.87 28.71 -2.60
N LYS A 54 -7.01 29.57 -2.04
CA LYS A 54 -5.54 29.35 -1.96
C LYS A 54 -5.16 28.11 -1.11
N THR A 55 -6.13 27.32 -0.66
CA THR A 55 -5.94 26.12 0.15
C THR A 55 -6.43 24.90 -0.61
N THR A 56 -5.49 24.03 -1.00
CA THR A 56 -5.78 22.71 -1.57
C THR A 56 -6.53 21.86 -0.54
N SER A 57 -7.85 21.84 -0.61
CA SER A 57 -8.66 20.96 0.24
C SER A 57 -8.63 19.54 -0.33
N ALA A 58 -8.34 18.56 0.52
CA ALA A 58 -8.37 17.15 0.14
C ALA A 58 -9.75 16.56 0.48
N LYS A 59 -10.53 16.20 -0.54
CA LYS A 59 -11.84 15.57 -0.36
C LYS A 59 -11.68 14.06 -0.17
N ARG A 60 -12.09 13.58 1.01
CA ARG A 60 -12.14 12.15 1.33
C ARG A 60 -13.43 11.54 0.79
N ARG A 61 -13.34 10.43 0.06
CA ARG A 61 -14.49 9.67 -0.45
C ARG A 61 -14.32 8.19 -0.11
N LYS A 62 -15.30 7.58 0.54
CA LYS A 62 -15.35 6.13 0.74
C LYS A 62 -15.56 5.44 -0.61
N VAL A 63 -14.68 4.51 -0.96
CA VAL A 63 -14.72 3.73 -2.21
C VAL A 63 -14.77 2.23 -1.96
N GLY A 64 -14.71 1.78 -0.70
CA GLY A 64 -14.79 0.36 -0.37
C GLY A 64 -14.88 0.08 1.11
N SER A 65 -14.99 -1.20 1.44
CA SER A 65 -14.97 -1.72 2.80
C SER A 65 -14.24 -3.07 2.87
N PHE A 66 -13.57 -3.32 3.99
CA PHE A 66 -12.98 -4.60 4.34
C PHE A 66 -13.66 -5.10 5.61
N TYR A 67 -14.39 -6.21 5.54
CA TYR A 67 -15.26 -6.64 6.64
C TYR A 67 -15.33 -8.17 6.73
N TYR A 68 -15.71 -8.65 7.91
CA TYR A 68 -15.90 -10.09 8.16
C TYR A 68 -17.21 -10.59 7.57
N VAL A 69 -17.16 -11.71 6.85
CA VAL A 69 -18.32 -12.39 6.26
C VAL A 69 -18.56 -13.69 7.05
N PRO A 70 -19.59 -13.76 7.93
CA PRO A 70 -19.83 -14.91 8.79
C PRO A 70 -20.05 -16.21 8.02
N GLU A 71 -20.75 -16.17 6.88
CA GLU A 71 -21.10 -17.36 6.08
C GLU A 71 -19.86 -18.05 5.51
N LYS A 72 -18.76 -17.31 5.34
CA LYS A 72 -17.50 -17.80 4.78
C LYS A 72 -16.38 -17.85 5.81
N ALA A 73 -16.69 -17.51 7.06
CA ALA A 73 -15.75 -17.36 8.16
C ALA A 73 -14.45 -16.62 7.77
N LYS A 74 -14.55 -15.54 6.98
CA LYS A 74 -13.37 -14.84 6.46
C LYS A 74 -13.60 -13.35 6.22
N MET A 75 -12.52 -12.59 6.26
CA MET A 75 -12.50 -11.20 5.84
C MET A 75 -12.65 -11.07 4.32
N ARG A 76 -13.39 -10.07 3.86
CA ARG A 76 -13.56 -9.75 2.44
C ARG A 76 -13.43 -8.26 2.18
N LEU A 77 -12.74 -7.97 1.09
CA LEU A 77 -12.63 -6.63 0.50
C LEU A 77 -13.72 -6.45 -0.56
N LYS A 78 -14.48 -5.36 -0.46
CA LYS A 78 -15.41 -4.90 -1.48
C LYS A 78 -15.01 -3.48 -1.87
N ILE A 79 -14.69 -3.27 -3.13
CA ILE A 79 -14.26 -1.97 -3.67
C ILE A 79 -15.17 -1.60 -4.85
N ASN A 80 -15.51 -0.32 -4.95
CA ASN A 80 -16.12 0.29 -6.11
C ASN A 80 -15.05 0.96 -6.96
N ASP A 81 -14.48 0.22 -7.91
CA ASP A 81 -13.36 0.68 -8.75
C ASP A 81 -13.73 1.91 -9.59
N SER A 82 -15.00 2.03 -10.00
CA SER A 82 -15.49 3.17 -10.80
C SER A 82 -15.45 4.51 -10.05
N GLU A 83 -15.37 4.48 -8.72
CA GLU A 83 -15.27 5.69 -7.90
C GLU A 83 -13.84 6.13 -7.59
N ILE A 84 -12.86 5.26 -7.86
CA ILE A 84 -11.46 5.52 -7.57
C ILE A 84 -10.90 6.49 -8.61
N VAL A 85 -10.22 7.52 -8.12
CA VAL A 85 -9.36 8.36 -8.96
C VAL A 85 -7.93 8.10 -8.53
N TRP A 86 -7.12 7.66 -9.48
CA TRP A 86 -5.70 7.40 -9.31
C TRP A 86 -4.89 8.68 -9.49
N PRO A 87 -3.63 8.71 -9.01
CA PRO A 87 -2.71 9.81 -9.28
C PRO A 87 -2.67 10.16 -10.77
N GLY A 88 -2.54 11.46 -11.09
CA GLY A 88 -2.68 11.94 -12.47
C GLY A 88 -4.14 12.10 -12.94
N ARG A 89 -5.12 12.03 -12.01
CA ARG A 89 -6.56 12.19 -12.28
C ARG A 89 -7.13 11.13 -13.23
N GLN A 90 -6.57 9.93 -13.18
CA GLN A 90 -6.99 8.82 -14.02
C GLN A 90 -8.07 7.99 -13.33
N SER A 91 -9.11 7.58 -14.07
CA SER A 91 -10.11 6.63 -13.59
C SER A 91 -9.67 5.17 -13.79
N LYS A 92 -8.79 4.92 -14.76
CA LYS A 92 -8.20 3.61 -15.00
C LYS A 92 -7.06 3.38 -14.01
N LYS A 93 -7.02 2.19 -13.41
CA LYS A 93 -5.90 1.76 -12.57
C LYS A 93 -4.61 1.73 -13.38
N PRO A 94 -3.52 2.38 -12.92
CA PRO A 94 -2.23 2.31 -13.59
C PRO A 94 -1.63 0.92 -13.45
N GLU A 95 -0.79 0.54 -14.41
CA GLU A 95 0.00 -0.69 -14.32
C GLU A 95 0.93 -0.60 -13.12
N GLY A 96 0.99 -1.68 -12.33
CA GLY A 96 1.80 -1.74 -11.10
C GLY A 96 3.29 -1.97 -11.35
N ILE A 97 3.71 -2.06 -12.61
CA ILE A 97 5.06 -2.39 -13.04
C ILE A 97 5.42 -1.48 -14.20
N MET A 98 6.64 -0.94 -14.17
CA MET A 98 7.27 -0.26 -15.30
C MET A 98 8.55 -1.02 -15.62
N ILE A 99 8.70 -1.46 -16.88
CA ILE A 99 9.91 -2.16 -17.35
C ILE A 99 10.86 -1.08 -17.90
N PRO A 100 12.02 -0.82 -17.26
CA PRO A 100 12.97 0.14 -17.77
C PRO A 100 13.59 -0.35 -19.08
N THR A 101 13.56 0.49 -20.11
CA THR A 101 14.16 0.18 -21.42
C THR A 101 15.63 0.57 -21.51
N HIS A 102 16.07 1.52 -20.67
CA HIS A 102 17.42 2.04 -20.69
C HIS A 102 18.26 1.35 -19.61
N LEU A 103 19.18 0.50 -20.05
CA LEU A 103 20.11 -0.20 -19.18
C LEU A 103 21.44 0.57 -19.11
N LYS A 104 21.95 0.74 -17.89
CA LYS A 104 23.34 1.20 -17.69
C LYS A 104 24.24 -0.02 -17.67
N VAL A 105 25.10 -0.15 -18.68
CA VAL A 105 26.06 -1.24 -18.79
C VAL A 105 27.40 -0.78 -18.25
N LEU A 106 27.95 -1.54 -17.29
CA LEU A 106 29.31 -1.37 -16.81
C LEU A 106 30.19 -2.42 -17.47
N THR A 107 31.32 -2.00 -18.04
CA THR A 107 32.29 -2.88 -18.67
C THR A 107 33.71 -2.52 -18.24
N ILE A 108 34.64 -3.44 -18.46
CA ILE A 108 36.08 -3.28 -18.26
C ILE A 108 36.81 -3.46 -19.60
N GLU A 109 38.00 -2.87 -19.75
CA GLU A 109 38.88 -3.15 -20.88
C GLU A 109 39.49 -4.55 -20.76
N GLU A 110 39.19 -5.44 -21.71
CA GLU A 110 39.65 -6.84 -21.69
C GLU A 110 39.80 -7.39 -23.11
N LYS A 111 41.04 -7.57 -23.59
CA LYS A 111 41.28 -8.14 -24.92
C LYS A 111 41.17 -9.68 -24.88
N PRO A 112 40.53 -10.33 -25.86
CA PRO A 112 40.08 -9.80 -27.16
C PRO A 112 38.61 -9.31 -27.20
N PHE A 113 37.96 -9.11 -26.05
CA PHE A 113 36.50 -8.91 -25.98
C PHE A 113 36.06 -7.44 -25.93
N VAL A 114 36.87 -6.55 -25.34
CA VAL A 114 36.56 -5.12 -25.17
C VAL A 114 37.83 -4.29 -25.39
N TYR A 115 37.76 -3.36 -26.34
CA TYR A 115 38.84 -2.44 -26.70
C TYR A 115 38.45 -1.01 -26.33
N VAL A 116 39.40 -0.25 -25.77
CA VAL A 116 39.20 1.16 -25.40
C VAL A 116 40.15 2.04 -26.20
N ARG A 117 39.63 3.18 -26.70
CA ARG A 117 40.42 4.25 -27.32
C ARG A 117 39.96 5.61 -26.83
N ARG A 118 40.86 6.61 -26.90
CA ARG A 118 40.49 8.01 -26.69
C ARG A 118 39.79 8.53 -27.96
N LEU A 119 38.77 9.36 -27.77
CA LEU A 119 38.16 10.13 -28.86
C LEU A 119 39.08 11.30 -29.23
N THR A 120 39.11 11.68 -30.50
CA THR A 120 39.81 12.88 -30.98
C THR A 120 38.93 14.13 -30.81
N GLU A 121 39.47 15.34 -30.99
CA GLU A 121 38.74 16.59 -30.73
C GLU A 121 37.52 16.78 -31.66
N ASP A 122 37.65 16.31 -32.90
CA ASP A 122 36.61 16.29 -33.94
C ASP A 122 35.50 15.26 -33.66
N GLU A 123 35.79 14.18 -32.91
CA GLU A 123 34.80 13.15 -32.54
C GLU A 123 34.11 13.43 -31.20
N LYS A 124 34.48 14.51 -30.51
CA LYS A 124 34.03 14.79 -29.14
C LYS A 124 32.58 15.26 -29.05
N TYR A 125 32.06 15.83 -30.14
CA TYR A 125 30.69 16.32 -30.24
C TYR A 125 29.92 15.42 -31.19
N CYS A 126 28.73 14.99 -30.76
CA CYS A 126 27.78 14.38 -31.69
C CYS A 126 27.20 15.51 -32.54
N GLU A 127 27.24 15.40 -33.86
CA GLU A 127 26.47 16.31 -34.72
C GLU A 127 24.97 15.99 -34.59
N GLU A 128 24.14 17.02 -34.63
CA GLU A 128 22.68 16.86 -34.66
C GLU A 128 22.26 16.52 -36.09
N ASP A 129 21.50 15.42 -36.27
CA ASP A 129 20.91 15.01 -37.56
C ASP A 129 19.83 15.98 -38.08
#